data_AF-I3ZRJ4-F1
#
_entry.id   AF-I3ZRJ4-F1
#
_cell.length_a   1.000
_cell.length_b   1.000
_cell.length_c   1.000
_cell.angle_alpha   90.00
_cell.angle_beta   90.00
_cell.angle_gamma   90.00
#
_symmetry.space_group_name_H-M   'P 1'
#
loop_
_entity.id
_entity.type
_entity.pdbx_description
1 polymer ?
#
loop_
_entity_poly.entity_id
_entity_poly.type
_entity_poly.pdbx_seq_one_letter_code
_entity_poly.pdbx_strand_id
1 'polypeptide(L)'
;MEELFERVKAEFGVEVRNENDMTGAWKLVEMLKERGWVVYIITAKGREQVDAWHPNYGSLYAQFGDIPSFKSVVEGICLTALHVRELERNGTI
;
A
#
# COMPACT_ATOMS: atom_id res chain seq x y z
N MET A 1 -13.85 -1.30 2.96
CA MET A 1 -12.92 -0.72 3.95
C MET A 1 -12.70 -1.65 5.13
N GLU A 2 -13.75 -2.13 5.81
CA GLU A 2 -13.58 -3.10 6.91
C GLU A 2 -12.87 -4.39 6.47
N GLU A 3 -13.31 -5.01 5.37
CA GLU A 3 -12.64 -6.19 4.80
C GLU A 3 -11.16 -5.93 4.44
N LEU A 4 -10.83 -4.72 3.97
CA LEU A 4 -9.46 -4.32 3.65
C LEU A 4 -8.60 -4.29 4.92
N PHE A 5 -9.11 -3.72 6.01
CA PHE A 5 -8.39 -3.64 7.29
C PHE A 5 -8.21 -5.02 7.93
N GLU A 6 -9.21 -5.90 7.85
CA GLU A 6 -9.08 -7.27 8.32
C GLU A 6 -8.01 -8.05 7.54
N ARG A 7 -7.94 -7.88 6.21
CA ARG A 7 -6.86 -8.46 5.40
C ARG A 7 -5.49 -7.92 5.77
N VAL A 8 -5.36 -6.61 5.98
CA VAL A 8 -4.12 -5.98 6.46
C VAL A 8 -3.70 -6.58 7.81
N LYS A 9 -4.64 -6.71 8.75
CA LYS A 9 -4.37 -7.29 10.06
C LYS A 9 -3.92 -8.74 9.95
N ALA A 10 -4.54 -9.54 9.10
CA ALA A 10 -4.16 -10.93 8.88
C ALA A 10 -2.76 -11.09 8.26
N GLU A 11 -2.39 -10.26 7.27
CA GLU A 11 -1.12 -10.39 6.54
C GLU A 11 0.08 -9.70 7.23
N PHE A 12 -0.19 -8.66 8.02
CA PHE A 12 0.86 -7.81 8.61
C PHE A 12 0.81 -7.74 10.14
N GLY A 13 -0.26 -8.20 10.79
CA GLY A 13 -0.47 -8.01 12.23
C GLY A 13 -0.70 -6.55 12.63
N VAL A 14 -0.97 -5.67 11.66
CA VAL A 14 -1.20 -4.24 11.88
C VAL A 14 -2.69 -3.94 11.91
N GLU A 15 -3.15 -3.30 12.97
CA GLU A 15 -4.53 -2.83 13.08
C GLU A 15 -4.67 -1.41 12.52
N VAL A 16 -5.59 -1.24 11.57
CA VAL A 16 -6.04 0.07 11.04
C VAL A 16 -7.49 0.23 11.47
N ARG A 17 -7.74 1.17 12.38
CA ARG A 17 -9.03 1.24 13.09
C ARG A 17 -10.16 1.82 12.26
N ASN A 18 -9.84 2.72 11.34
CA ASN A 18 -10.79 3.40 10.46
C ASN A 18 -10.05 4.07 9.29
N GLU A 19 -10.81 4.64 8.36
CA GLU A 19 -10.31 5.33 7.16
C GLU A 19 -9.45 6.57 7.41
N ASN A 20 -9.40 7.08 8.66
CA ASN A 20 -8.57 8.21 9.07
C ASN A 20 -7.40 7.78 9.97
N ASP A 21 -7.24 6.48 10.24
CA ASP A 21 -6.17 5.97 11.11
C ASP A 21 -4.83 5.90 10.37
N MET A 22 -4.22 7.07 10.22
CA MET A 22 -2.88 7.17 9.65
C MET A 22 -1.79 6.56 10.54
N THR A 23 -2.02 6.35 11.83
CA THR A 23 -1.01 5.71 12.68
C THR A 23 -0.88 4.22 12.32
N GLY A 24 -2.01 3.54 12.16
CA GLY A 24 -2.04 2.16 11.67
C GLY A 24 -1.48 2.05 10.25
N ALA A 25 -1.93 2.90 9.34
CA ALA A 25 -1.46 2.88 7.96
C ALA A 25 0.04 3.19 7.84
N TRP A 26 0.58 4.14 8.60
CA TRP A 26 2.00 4.49 8.52
C TRP A 26 2.93 3.35 8.99
N LYS A 27 2.48 2.49 9.91
CA LYS A 27 3.23 1.28 10.27
C LYS A 27 3.46 0.37 9.07
N LEU A 28 2.50 0.28 8.14
CA LEU A 28 2.69 -0.48 6.91
C LEU A 28 3.79 0.14 6.04
N VAL A 29 3.80 1.47 5.89
CA VAL A 29 4.85 2.18 5.14
C VAL A 29 6.22 1.89 5.72
N GLU A 30 6.37 1.93 7.05
CA GLU A 30 7.61 1.60 7.73
C GLU A 30 8.03 0.14 7.51
N MET A 31 7.09 -0.81 7.59
CA MET A 31 7.37 -2.23 7.31
C MET A 31 7.79 -2.47 5.86
N LEU A 32 7.17 -1.77 4.90
CA LEU A 32 7.55 -1.84 3.49
C LEU A 32 8.96 -1.28 3.28
N LYS A 33 9.28 -0.15 3.91
CA LYS A 33 10.63 0.45 3.90
C LYS A 33 11.69 -0.51 4.45
N GLU A 34 11.42 -1.18 5.57
CA GLU A 34 12.33 -2.18 6.15
C GLU A 34 12.60 -3.36 5.21
N ARG A 35 11.67 -3.63 4.28
CA ARG A 35 11.80 -4.66 3.23
C ARG A 35 12.43 -4.15 1.94
N GLY A 36 12.90 -2.90 1.92
CA GLY A 36 13.58 -2.30 0.77
C GLY A 36 12.65 -1.60 -0.23
N TRP A 37 11.35 -1.49 0.07
CA TRP A 37 10.42 -0.76 -0.79
C TRP A 37 10.51 0.74 -0.56
N VAL A 38 10.46 1.50 -1.63
CA VAL A 38 10.22 2.94 -1.63
C VAL A 38 8.73 3.15 -1.82
N VAL A 39 8.07 3.89 -0.92
CA VAL A 39 6.64 4.19 -1.03
C VAL A 39 6.46 5.66 -1.40
N TYR A 40 5.72 5.93 -2.48
CA TYR A 40 5.37 7.26 -2.93
C TYR A 40 3.92 7.56 -2.55
N ILE A 41 3.69 8.67 -1.86
CA ILE A 41 2.34 9.16 -1.52
C ILE A 41 2.20 10.55 -2.12
N ILE A 42 1.21 10.72 -3.00
CA ILE A 42 0.90 12.00 -3.64
C ILE A 42 -0.52 12.38 -3.25
N THR A 43 -0.66 13.53 -2.60
CA THR A 43 -1.95 14.09 -2.20
C THR A 43 -2.16 15.42 -2.91
N ALA A 44 -3.32 15.59 -3.52
CA ALA A 44 -3.75 16.82 -4.16
C ALA A 44 -5.28 16.90 -4.15
N LYS A 45 -5.85 18.09 -4.33
CA LYS A 45 -7.30 18.26 -4.35
C LYS A 45 -7.94 17.36 -5.42
N GLY A 46 -8.69 16.34 -4.99
CA GLY A 46 -9.34 15.37 -5.87
C GLY A 46 -8.44 14.26 -6.41
N ARG A 47 -7.24 14.08 -5.85
CA ARG A 47 -6.28 13.05 -6.28
C ARG A 47 -5.48 12.54 -5.08
N GLU A 48 -5.70 11.28 -4.73
CA GLU A 48 -4.89 10.56 -3.74
C GLU A 48 -4.23 9.38 -4.45
N GLN A 49 -2.90 9.30 -4.38
CA GLN A 49 -2.14 8.24 -5.03
C GLN A 49 -1.11 7.67 -4.08
N VAL A 50 -0.99 6.34 -4.13
CA VAL A 50 0.01 5.59 -3.39
C VAL A 50 0.61 4.56 -4.34
N ASP A 51 1.93 4.60 -4.51
CA ASP A 51 2.68 3.61 -5.30
C ASP A 51 3.86 3.10 -4.48
N ALA A 52 4.43 1.97 -4.88
CA ALA A 52 5.63 1.42 -4.28
C ALA A 52 6.62 1.00 -5.37
N TRP A 53 7.92 1.14 -5.10
CA TRP A 53 8.98 0.71 -6.00
C TRP A 53 10.03 -0.10 -5.26
N HIS A 54 10.57 -1.13 -5.92
CA HIS A 54 11.64 -1.95 -5.37
C HIS A 54 12.65 -2.32 -6.47
N PRO A 55 13.97 -2.37 -6.19
CA PRO A 55 14.99 -2.67 -7.21
C PRO A 55 14.79 -4.00 -7.93
N ASN A 56 14.25 -5.01 -7.24
CA ASN A 56 13.99 -6.34 -7.83
C ASN A 56 12.67 -6.43 -8.61
N TYR A 57 11.75 -5.49 -8.42
CA TYR A 57 10.37 -5.60 -8.94
C TYR A 57 9.94 -4.42 -9.82
N GLY A 58 10.65 -3.29 -9.78
CA GLY A 58 10.22 -2.05 -10.43
C GLY A 58 9.10 -1.35 -9.66
N SER A 59 8.36 -0.47 -10.33
CA SER A 59 7.18 0.19 -9.76
C SER A 59 6.00 -0.78 -9.78
N LEU A 60 5.33 -0.87 -8.63
CA LEU A 60 4.25 -1.80 -8.34
C LEU A 60 3.12 -1.68 -9.36
N TYR A 61 2.73 -0.44 -9.71
CA TYR A 61 1.62 -0.20 -10.62
C TYR A 61 2.03 0.18 -12.05
N ALA A 62 3.26 0.64 -12.29
CA ALA A 62 3.71 1.00 -13.64
C ALA A 62 3.67 -0.18 -14.63
N GLN A 63 3.79 -1.41 -14.13
CA GLN A 63 3.67 -2.63 -14.95
C GLN A 63 2.27 -2.83 -15.56
N PHE A 64 1.24 -2.16 -15.03
CA PHE A 64 -0.13 -2.23 -15.54
C PHE A 64 -0.51 -1.05 -16.44
N GLY A 65 0.38 -0.08 -16.64
CA GLY A 65 0.08 1.15 -17.38
C GLY A 65 -0.97 2.04 -16.71
N ASP A 66 -1.25 1.82 -15.42
CA ASP A 66 -2.27 2.54 -14.66
C ASP A 66 -1.63 3.51 -13.66
N ILE A 67 -2.35 4.59 -13.34
CA ILE A 67 -1.93 5.54 -12.32
C ILE A 67 -2.77 5.28 -11.06
N PRO A 68 -2.18 4.69 -10.00
CA PRO A 68 -2.94 4.19 -8.87
C PRO A 68 -3.62 5.35 -8.13
N SER A 69 -4.94 5.47 -8.29
CA SER A 69 -5.76 6.48 -7.64
C SER A 69 -6.72 5.83 -6.65
N PHE A 70 -6.76 6.37 -5.43
CA PHE A 70 -7.55 5.82 -4.32
C PHE A 70 -8.55 6.86 -3.80
N LYS A 71 -9.53 6.40 -3.01
CA LYS A 71 -10.50 7.30 -2.36
C LYS A 71 -9.86 8.02 -1.16
N SER A 72 -8.85 7.41 -0.54
CA SER A 72 -8.04 8.02 0.51
C SER A 72 -6.62 7.48 0.53
N VAL A 73 -5.71 8.23 1.17
CA VAL A 73 -4.33 7.77 1.41
C VAL A 73 -4.27 6.49 2.24
N VAL A 74 -5.13 6.36 3.26
CA VAL A 74 -5.19 5.16 4.10
C VAL A 74 -5.57 3.93 3.27
N GLU A 75 -6.58 4.04 2.40
CA GLU A 75 -6.96 2.98 1.48
C GLU A 75 -5.79 2.63 0.55
N GLY A 76 -5.15 3.65 -0.04
CA GLY A 76 -4.03 3.46 -0.94
C GLY A 76 -2.84 2.75 -0.30
N ILE A 77 -2.47 3.12 0.93
CA ILE A 77 -1.40 2.45 1.68
C ILE A 77 -1.75 0.99 1.95
N CYS A 78 -2.98 0.71 2.40
CA CYS A 78 -3.41 -0.66 2.71
C CYS A 78 -3.40 -1.56 1.48
N LEU A 79 -3.96 -1.10 0.35
CA LEU A 79 -3.98 -1.85 -0.91
C LEU A 79 -2.57 -2.04 -1.48
N THR A 80 -1.76 -0.98 -1.48
CA THR A 80 -0.36 -1.05 -1.92
C THR A 80 0.41 -2.09 -1.12
N ALA A 81 0.27 -2.10 0.21
CA ALA A 81 0.94 -3.08 1.06
C ALA A 81 0.49 -4.52 0.73
N LEU A 82 -0.81 -4.75 0.55
CA LEU A 82 -1.32 -6.08 0.20
C LEU A 82 -0.82 -6.56 -1.17
N HIS A 83 -0.80 -5.69 -2.18
CA HIS A 83 -0.27 -6.05 -3.50
C HIS A 83 1.25 -6.29 -3.46
N VAL A 84 2.00 -5.50 -2.69
CA VAL A 84 3.43 -5.80 -2.43
C VAL A 84 3.57 -7.20 -1.84
N ARG A 85 2.75 -7.55 -0.86
CA ARG A 85 2.80 -8.89 -0.24
C ARG A 85 2.51 -10.00 -1.24
N GLU A 86 1.53 -9.79 -2.10
CA GLU A 86 1.17 -10.74 -3.16
C GLU A 86 2.32 -10.92 -4.14
N LEU A 87 2.94 -9.81 -4.58
CA LEU A 87 4.12 -9.84 -5.44
C LEU A 87 5.30 -10.56 -4.79
N GLU A 88 5.59 -10.27 -3.52
CA GLU A 88 6.66 -10.92 -2.76
C GLU A 88 6.44 -12.44 -2.65
N ARG A 89 5.18 -12.89 -2.52
CA ARG A 89 4.84 -14.32 -2.38
C ARG A 89 4.84 -15.07 -3.71
N ASN A 90 4.31 -14.44 -4.76
CA ASN A 90 3.98 -15.13 -6.02
C ASN A 90 4.90 -14.75 -7.18
N GLY A 91 5.67 -13.66 -7.05
CA GLY A 91 6.42 -13.05 -8.15
C GLY A 91 5.54 -12.29 -9.16
N THR A 92 4.22 -12.29 -8.97
CA THR A 92 3.23 -11.51 -9.72
C THR A 92 2.17 -10.96 -8.77
N ILE A 93 1.49 -9.90 -9.19
CA ILE A 93 0.22 -9.42 -8.63
C ILE A 93 -0.90 -9.88 -9.57
#